data_AF-G9EK41-F1
#
_entry.id   AF-G9EK41-F1
#
_cell.length_a   1.000
_cell.length_b   1.000
_cell.length_c   1.000
_cell.angle_alpha   90.00
_cell.angle_beta   90.00
_cell.angle_gamma   90.00
#
_symmetry.space_group_name_H-M   'P 1'
#
loop_
_entity.id
_entity.type
_entity.pdbx_description
1 polymer ?
#
loop_
_entity_poly.entity_id
_entity_poly.type
_entity_poly.pdbx_seq_one_letter_code
_entity_poly.pdbx_strand_id
1 'polypeptide(L)' 'MHIPDPRSERDALISATALVHGLIVVTRNIKDFKETGVELLNPWEVVI' A
#
# COMPACT_ATOMS: atom_id res chain seq x y z
N MET A 1 -4.58 24.37 0.59
CA MET A 1 -4.38 23.42 -0.52
C MET A 1 -5.40 22.31 -0.30
N HIS A 2 -6.40 22.16 -1.17
CA HIS A 2 -7.46 21.16 -1.02
C HIS A 2 -7.07 19.95 -1.86
N ILE A 3 -6.70 18.85 -1.20
CA ILE A 3 -6.46 17.57 -1.86
C ILE A 3 -7.76 16.77 -1.69
N PRO A 4 -8.50 16.49 -2.76
CA PRO A 4 -9.60 15.53 -2.68
C PRO A 4 -9.01 14.15 -2.36
N ASP A 5 -9.53 13.52 -1.31
CA ASP A 5 -9.08 12.22 -0.76
C ASP A 5 -7.58 12.16 -0.37
N PRO A 6 -7.17 12.86 0.71
CA PRO A 6 -5.81 12.73 1.21
C PRO A 6 -5.55 11.31 1.71
N ARG A 7 -4.55 10.64 1.14
CA ARG A 7 -4.05 9.39 1.70
C ARG A 7 -3.46 9.63 3.08
N SER A 8 -3.61 8.65 3.96
CA SER A 8 -2.90 8.60 5.24
C SER A 8 -1.40 8.73 5.00
N GLU A 9 -0.74 9.66 5.70
CA GLU A 9 0.71 9.85 5.61
C GLU A 9 1.47 8.55 5.90
N ARG A 10 0.94 7.71 6.79
CA ARG A 10 1.55 6.42 7.14
C ARG A 10 1.54 5.46 5.95
N ASP A 11 0.43 5.38 5.22
CA ASP A 11 0.30 4.46 4.08
C ASP A 11 1.19 4.91 2.92
N ALA A 12 1.36 6.22 2.76
CA ALA A 12 2.31 6.79 1.81
C ALA A 12 3.76 6.43 2.17
N LEU A 13 4.16 6.54 3.44
CA LEU A 13 5.50 6.18 3.90
C LEU A 13 5.80 4.68 3.76
N ILE A 14 4.82 3.82 4.12
CA ILE A 14 4.93 2.37 3.93
C ILE A 14 5.12 2.04 2.44
N SER A 15 4.29 2.64 1.58
CA SER A 15 4.38 2.46 0.12
C SER A 15 5.73 2.90 -0.44
N ALA A 16 6.20 4.10 -0.05
CA ALA A 16 7.48 4.62 -0.50
C ALA A 16 8.64 3.69 -0.09
N THR A 17 8.62 3.17 1.13
CA THR A 17 9.63 2.23 1.63
C THR A 17 9.62 0.95 0.79
N ALA A 18 8.43 0.38 0.53
CA ALA A 18 8.31 -0.82 -0.29
C ALA A 18 8.84 -0.62 -1.71
N LEU A 19 8.55 0.52 -2.35
CA LEU A 19 9.06 0.84 -3.69
C LEU A 19 10.57 0.97 -3.74
N VAL A 20 11.16 1.74 -2.80
CA VAL A 20 12.60 2.00 -2.77
C VAL A 20 13.40 0.71 -2.56
N HIS A 21 12.84 -0.24 -1.81
CA HIS A 21 13.51 -1.48 -1.45
C HIS A 21 13.05 -2.71 -2.26
N GLY A 22 12.12 -2.56 -3.20
CA GLY A 22 11.58 -3.67 -4.00
C GLY A 22 10.85 -4.72 -3.15
N LEU A 23 10.06 -4.29 -2.17
CA LEU A 23 9.30 -5.15 -1.26
C LEU A 23 7.83 -5.26 -1.66
N ILE A 24 7.18 -6.32 -1.19
CA ILE A 24 5.73 -6.52 -1.29
C ILE A 24 5.07 -6.06 0.02
N VAL A 25 4.04 -5.23 -0.08
CA VAL A 25 3.21 -4.86 1.08
C VAL A 25 2.16 -5.94 1.32
N VAL A 26 2.32 -6.68 2.41
CA VAL A 26 1.35 -7.68 2.86
C VAL A 26 0.29 -7.00 3.73
N THR A 27 -0.96 -6.92 3.27
CA THR A 27 -2.02 -6.21 4.00
C THR A 27 -3.42 -6.74 3.65
N ARG A 28 -4.35 -6.70 4.61
CA ARG A 28 -5.79 -6.87 4.30
C ARG A 28 -6.39 -5.66 3.59
N ASN A 29 -5.80 -4.49 3.78
CA ASN A 29 -6.40 -3.23 3.32
C ASN A 29 -5.86 -2.82 1.96
N ILE A 30 -6.16 -3.64 0.95
CA ILE A 30 -5.63 -3.48 -0.41
C ILE A 30 -6.05 -2.15 -1.04
N LYS A 31 -7.23 -1.61 -0.67
CA LYS A 31 -7.78 -0.38 -1.27
C LYS A 31 -6.90 0.84 -1.03
N ASP A 32 -6.35 0.96 0.17
CA ASP A 32 -5.59 2.17 0.55
C ASP A 32 -4.24 2.25 -0.19
N PHE A 33 -3.70 1.10 -0.59
CA PHE A 33 -2.42 0.99 -1.29
C PHE A 33 -2.55 0.80 -2.81
N LYS A 34 -3.77 0.58 -3.32
CA LYS A 34 -3.99 0.20 -4.72
C LYS A 34 -3.45 1.18 -5.75
N GLU A 35 -3.46 2.47 -5.44
CA GLU A 35 -3.01 3.53 -6.36
C GLU A 35 -1.59 4.00 -6.07
N THR A 36 -0.89 3.39 -5.11
CA THR A 36 0.51 3.76 -4.80
C THR A 36 1.53 3.06 -5.70
N GLY A 37 1.09 2.06 -6.48
CA GLY A 37 1.94 1.33 -7.43
C GLY A 37 2.83 0.26 -6.81
N VAL A 38 2.71 0.01 -5.50
CA VAL A 38 3.45 -1.04 -4.80
C VAL A 38 2.88 -2.43 -5.11
N GLU A 39 3.72 -3.46 -5.04
CA GLU A 39 3.24 -4.84 -5.07
C GLU A 39 2.48 -5.14 -3.79
N LEU A 40 1.31 -5.78 -3.93
CA LEU A 40 0.37 -6.03 -2.83
C LEU A 40 0.06 -7.51 -2.73
N LEU A 41 0.04 -8.02 -1.50
CA LEU A 41 -0.41 -9.37 -1.18
C LEU A 41 -1.45 -9.32 -0.06
N ASN A 42 -2.64 -9.87 -0.32
CA ASN A 42 -3.67 -10.04 0.70
C ASN A 42 -3.51 -11.41 1.37
N PRO A 43 -3.08 -11.48 2.65
CA PRO A 43 -2.81 -12.76 3.30
C PRO A 43 -4.09 -13.55 3.64
N TRP A 44 -5.28 -12.96 3.46
CA TRP A 44 -6.56 -13.67 3.58
C TRP A 44 -7.04 -14.30 2.26
N GLU A 45 -6.45 -13.94 1.12
CA GLU A 45 -6.79 -14.50 -0.19
C GLU A 45 -5.82 -15.62 -0.60
N VAL A 46 -4.60 -15.60 -0.07
CA VAL A 46 -3.62 -16.66 -0.30
C VAL A 46 -3.87 -17.79 0.69
N VAL A 47 -4.27 -18.96 0.19
CA VAL A 47 -4.16 -20.22 0.93
C VAL A 47 -2.74 -20.73 0.69
N ILE A 48 -1.95 -20.79 1.76
CA ILE A 48 -0.58 -21.30 1.74
C ILE A 48 -0.58 -22.83 1.75
#